data_AF-A0A413TCE0-F1
#
_entry.id   AF-A0A413TCE0-F1
#
_cell.length_a   1.000
_cell.length_b   1.000
_cell.length_c   1.000
_cell.angle_alpha   90.00
_cell.angle_beta   90.00
_cell.angle_gamma   90.00
#
_symmetry.space_group_name_H-M   'P 1'
#
loop_
_entity.id
_entity.type
_entity.pdbx_description
1 polymer ?
#
loop_
_entity_poly.entity_id
_entity_poly.type
_entity_poly.pdbx_seq_one_letter_code
_entity_poly.pdbx_strand_id
1 'polypeptide(L)'
;MDNNTTFKYWLAVARHTSYKIGKQPRPAFVGGKQVPDNLNQLSIGQLIDLSQLSDSEESLYQIVTTVLGLSHKEVEQARAVDVVMLIGWVTAEVERINKLFESTDTAKPTRLEKEAGIDTLRFGLFGMLDWYAVRMGISDHDQVLKTPWLRIYKCMEMDNKRSVYERNLQKLQAEEMKRKSR
;
A
#
# COMPACT_ATOMS: atom_id res chain seq x y z
N MET A 1 -4.79 19.94 25.60
CA MET A 1 -3.35 20.00 25.29
C MET A 1 -3.06 21.36 24.69
N ASP A 2 -1.99 22.01 25.12
CA ASP A 2 -1.58 23.30 24.59
C ASP A 2 -1.16 23.16 23.12
N ASN A 3 -1.41 24.18 22.30
CA ASN A 3 -1.14 24.16 20.85
C ASN A 3 0.35 23.99 20.52
N ASN A 4 1.25 24.28 21.46
CA ASN A 4 2.70 24.13 21.32
C ASN A 4 3.26 22.85 21.96
N THR A 5 2.41 21.88 22.30
CA THR A 5 2.87 20.60 22.86
C THR A 5 3.76 19.88 21.84
N THR A 6 5.00 19.54 22.22
CA THR A 6 5.91 18.76 21.39
C THR A 6 5.54 17.28 21.37
N PHE A 7 5.86 16.59 20.28
CA PHE A 7 5.59 15.16 20.17
C PHE A 7 6.30 14.35 21.26
N LYS A 8 7.51 14.76 21.67
CA LYS A 8 8.22 14.14 22.79
C LYS A 8 7.42 14.14 24.09
N TYR A 9 6.86 15.31 24.45
CA TYR A 9 6.04 15.42 25.65
C TYR A 9 4.76 14.60 25.50
N TRP A 10 4.13 14.68 24.33
CA TRP A 10 2.94 13.90 24.03
C TRP A 10 3.18 12.40 24.19
N LEU A 11 4.30 11.88 23.66
CA LEU A 11 4.65 10.47 23.73
C LEU A 11 4.90 10.03 25.18
N ALA A 12 5.61 10.85 25.96
CA ALA A 12 5.84 10.59 27.38
C ALA A 12 4.53 10.46 28.17
N VAL A 13 3.53 11.27 27.86
CA VAL A 13 2.19 11.17 28.46
C VAL A 13 1.43 9.95 27.91
N ALA A 14 1.49 9.74 26.59
CA ALA A 14 0.77 8.69 25.90
C ALA A 14 1.14 7.28 26.42
N ARG A 15 2.40 7.05 26.79
CA ARG A 15 2.90 5.82 27.45
C ARG A 15 2.10 5.39 28.68
N HIS A 16 1.57 6.36 29.41
CA HIS A 16 0.83 6.14 30.64
C HIS A 16 -0.68 6.14 30.42
N THR A 17 -1.11 6.16 29.16
CA THR A 17 -2.51 6.14 28.76
C THR A 17 -2.75 4.98 27.79
N SER A 18 -3.93 4.36 27.81
CA SER A 18 -4.31 3.36 26.80
C SER A 18 -4.66 3.98 25.44
N TYR A 19 -3.97 5.06 25.07
CA TYR A 19 -4.30 5.85 23.88
C TYR A 19 -4.00 5.06 22.60
N LYS A 20 -4.91 5.18 21.62
CA LYS A 20 -4.75 4.62 20.28
C LYS A 20 -4.93 5.71 19.24
N ILE A 21 -4.02 5.78 18.27
CA ILE A 21 -4.15 6.70 17.13
C ILE A 21 -5.22 6.15 16.19
N GLY A 22 -6.33 6.87 16.07
CA GLY A 22 -7.39 6.56 15.10
C GLY A 22 -7.09 7.11 13.70
N LYS A 23 -8.06 6.97 12.79
CA LYS A 23 -8.00 7.61 11.46
C LYS A 23 -8.04 9.13 11.62
N GLN A 24 -7.09 9.81 10.98
CA GLN A 24 -6.95 11.26 11.06
C GLN A 24 -6.94 11.87 9.65
N PRO A 25 -7.35 13.14 9.49
CA PRO A 25 -7.17 13.84 8.23
C PRO A 25 -5.70 14.18 8.01
N ARG A 26 -5.31 14.34 6.75
CA ARG A 26 -3.96 14.72 6.34
C ARG A 26 -3.60 16.12 6.90
N PRO A 27 -2.51 16.26 7.68
CA PRO A 27 -2.01 17.59 8.03
C PRO A 27 -1.30 18.24 6.84
N ALA A 28 -1.27 19.58 6.79
CA ALA A 28 -0.58 20.28 5.71
C ALA A 28 0.96 20.22 5.85
N PHE A 29 1.45 20.35 7.09
CA PHE A 29 2.87 20.36 7.42
C PHE A 29 3.13 19.57 8.71
N VAL A 30 4.33 18.98 8.81
CA VAL A 30 4.87 18.40 10.05
C VAL A 30 6.34 18.74 10.12
N GLY A 31 6.81 19.29 11.25
CA GLY A 31 8.22 19.65 11.42
C GLY A 31 8.77 20.59 10.33
N GLY A 32 7.93 21.48 9.79
CA GLY A 32 8.28 22.39 8.70
C GLY A 32 8.32 21.76 7.30
N LYS A 33 8.10 20.45 7.17
CA LYS A 33 8.00 19.77 5.87
C LYS A 33 6.55 19.66 5.42
N GLN A 34 6.32 19.94 4.14
CA GLN A 34 5.02 19.77 3.51
C GLN A 34 4.69 18.28 3.40
N VAL A 35 3.50 17.90 3.84
CA VAL A 35 3.02 16.52 3.71
C VAL A 35 2.60 16.29 2.25
N PRO A 36 2.98 15.17 1.62
CA PRO A 36 2.56 14.87 0.25
C PRO A 36 1.05 14.72 0.16
N ASP A 37 0.45 15.06 -0.98
CA ASP A 37 -1.01 15.00 -1.16
C ASP A 37 -1.56 13.57 -1.14
N ASN A 38 -0.71 12.59 -1.44
CA ASN A 38 -1.02 11.16 -1.41
C ASN A 38 0.27 10.35 -1.25
N LEU A 39 0.15 9.05 -1.00
CA LEU A 39 1.29 8.14 -0.85
C LEU A 39 1.68 7.42 -2.14
N ASN A 40 1.20 7.85 -3.32
CA ASN A 40 1.36 7.12 -4.58
C ASN A 40 2.81 6.98 -5.06
N GLN A 41 3.70 7.85 -4.58
CA GLN A 41 5.12 7.86 -4.94
C GLN A 41 6.00 7.07 -3.97
N LEU A 42 5.43 6.52 -2.88
CA LEU A 42 6.19 5.62 -2.03
C LEU A 42 6.65 4.41 -2.85
N SER A 43 7.88 3.99 -2.61
CA SER A 43 8.36 2.74 -3.18
C SER A 43 7.57 1.58 -2.59
N ILE A 44 7.46 0.47 -3.32
CA ILE A 44 6.79 -0.72 -2.81
C ILE A 44 7.48 -1.28 -1.56
N GLY A 45 8.81 -1.15 -1.44
CA GLY A 45 9.55 -1.49 -0.23
C GLY A 45 9.10 -0.65 0.97
N GLN A 46 9.04 0.68 0.82
CA GLN A 46 8.53 1.57 1.87
C GLN A 46 7.09 1.23 2.26
N LEU A 47 6.23 0.89 1.29
CA LEU A 47 4.86 0.49 1.58
C LEU A 47 4.76 -0.85 2.33
N ILE A 48 5.62 -1.82 1.99
CA ILE A 48 5.74 -3.09 2.70
C ILE A 48 6.15 -2.85 4.15
N ASP A 49 7.21 -2.06 4.36
CA ASP A 49 7.71 -1.72 5.69
C ASP A 49 6.60 -1.06 6.53
N LEU A 50 5.90 -0.07 5.97
CA LEU A 50 4.78 0.61 6.63
C LEU A 50 3.61 -0.33 6.96
N SER A 51 3.36 -1.35 6.13
CA SER A 51 2.28 -2.32 6.33
C SER A 51 2.59 -3.35 7.42
N GLN A 52 3.86 -3.53 7.78
CA GLN A 52 4.32 -4.52 8.77
C GLN A 52 4.65 -3.90 10.13
N LEU A 53 4.47 -2.59 10.28
CA LEU A 53 4.72 -1.90 11.53
C LEU A 53 3.83 -2.45 12.65
N SER A 54 4.44 -2.64 13.81
CA SER A 54 3.75 -2.97 15.05
C SER A 54 3.21 -1.72 15.74
N ASP A 55 2.45 -1.87 16.82
CA ASP A 55 1.98 -0.75 17.67
C ASP A 55 3.10 -0.18 18.59
N SER A 56 4.37 -0.33 18.21
CA SER A 56 5.50 0.18 18.98
C SER A 56 5.71 1.69 18.80
N GLU A 57 6.39 2.32 19.76
CA GLU A 57 6.77 3.73 19.62
C GLU A 57 7.72 3.98 18.46
N GLU A 58 8.64 3.03 18.22
CA GLU A 58 9.58 3.09 17.11
C GLU A 58 8.84 3.15 15.77
N SER A 59 7.74 2.42 15.65
CA SER A 59 6.87 2.46 14.47
C SER A 59 6.33 3.86 14.19
N LEU A 60 6.03 4.65 15.24
CA LEU A 60 5.54 6.02 15.09
C LEU A 60 6.60 6.91 14.44
N TYR A 61 7.87 6.77 14.85
CA TYR A 61 8.98 7.48 14.23
C TYR A 61 9.22 6.99 12.80
N GLN A 62 9.22 5.67 12.58
CA GLN A 62 9.44 5.08 11.27
C GLN A 62 8.43 5.58 10.22
N ILE A 63 7.16 5.79 10.60
CA ILE A 63 6.15 6.38 9.71
C ILE A 63 6.58 7.77 9.24
N VAL A 64 6.92 8.65 10.18
CA VAL A 64 7.27 10.04 9.88
C VAL A 64 8.58 10.11 9.10
N THR A 65 9.56 9.29 9.46
CA THR A 65 10.84 9.17 8.75
C THR A 65 10.64 8.68 7.32
N THR A 66 9.81 7.65 7.11
CA THR A 66 9.58 7.08 5.78
C THR A 66 8.88 8.08 4.85
N VAL A 67 7.89 8.82 5.36
CA VAL A 67 7.07 9.72 4.54
C VAL A 67 7.71 11.09 4.34
N LEU A 68 8.37 11.64 5.36
CA LEU A 68 8.91 13.01 5.32
C LEU A 68 10.44 13.08 5.42
N GLY A 69 11.13 11.97 5.71
CA GLY A 69 12.57 11.97 5.93
C GLY A 69 13.01 12.82 7.12
N LEU A 70 12.16 12.94 8.15
CA LEU A 70 12.53 13.61 9.40
C LEU A 70 13.27 12.62 10.30
N SER A 71 14.32 13.09 10.97
CA SER A 71 15.02 12.35 12.01
C SER A 71 14.18 12.29 13.30
N HIS A 72 14.49 11.34 14.19
CA HIS A 72 13.81 11.21 15.49
C HIS A 72 13.81 12.52 16.28
N LYS A 73 14.93 13.25 16.28
CA LYS A 73 15.06 14.53 16.98
C LYS A 73 14.12 15.60 16.40
N GLU A 74 14.00 15.67 15.08
CA GLU A 74 13.07 16.60 14.43
C GLU A 74 11.61 16.22 14.73
N VAL A 75 11.29 14.91 14.73
CA VAL A 75 9.94 14.41 15.08
C VAL A 75 9.61 14.73 16.53
N GLU A 76 10.53 14.49 17.47
CA GLU A 76 10.35 14.79 18.90
C GLU A 76 10.04 16.27 19.16
N GLN A 77 10.66 17.17 18.40
CA GLN A 77 10.51 18.62 18.51
C GLN A 77 9.31 19.16 17.74
N ALA A 78 8.78 18.40 16.77
CA ALA A 78 7.60 18.79 16.01
C ALA A 78 6.36 18.85 16.92
N ARG A 79 5.37 19.61 16.45
CA ARG A 79 4.09 19.77 17.13
C ARG A 79 3.36 18.43 17.18
N ALA A 80 2.96 18.02 18.38
CA ALA A 80 2.38 16.70 18.62
C ALA A 80 1.13 16.43 17.78
N VAL A 81 0.24 17.43 17.67
CA VAL A 81 -1.01 17.31 16.90
C VAL A 81 -0.71 16.96 15.45
N ASP A 82 0.23 17.66 14.82
CA ASP A 82 0.56 17.48 13.41
C ASP A 82 1.20 16.09 13.18
N VAL A 83 2.07 15.64 14.08
CA VAL A 83 2.69 14.30 14.02
C VAL A 83 1.64 13.20 14.17
N VAL A 84 0.75 13.30 15.17
CA VAL A 84 -0.30 12.31 15.42
C VAL A 84 -1.30 12.26 14.26
N MET A 85 -1.65 13.41 13.69
CA MET A 85 -2.50 13.47 12.49
C MET A 85 -1.83 12.79 11.30
N LEU A 86 -0.54 13.02 11.08
CA LEU A 86 0.21 12.36 10.00
C LEU A 86 0.20 10.85 10.19
N ILE A 87 0.50 10.35 11.38
CA ILE A 87 0.50 8.92 11.68
C ILE A 87 -0.88 8.31 11.40
N GLY A 88 -1.95 8.91 11.93
CA GLY A 88 -3.31 8.41 11.73
C GLY A 88 -3.77 8.45 10.26
N TRP A 89 -3.32 9.44 9.49
CA TRP A 89 -3.57 9.51 8.05
C TRP A 89 -2.79 8.44 7.28
N VAL A 90 -1.49 8.29 7.54
CA VAL A 90 -0.63 7.31 6.84
C VAL A 90 -1.12 5.89 7.11
N THR A 91 -1.42 5.53 8.36
CA THR A 91 -1.95 4.19 8.70
C THR A 91 -3.25 3.90 7.96
N ALA A 92 -4.17 4.87 7.88
CA ALA A 92 -5.42 4.72 7.15
C ALA A 92 -5.21 4.59 5.63
N GLU A 93 -4.26 5.33 5.08
CA GLU A 93 -3.96 5.33 3.65
C GLU A 93 -3.23 4.04 3.23
N VAL A 94 -2.32 3.52 4.05
CA VAL A 94 -1.69 2.20 3.86
C VAL A 94 -2.74 1.09 3.88
N GLU A 95 -3.68 1.12 4.84
CA GLU A 95 -4.82 0.18 4.87
C GLU A 95 -5.66 0.25 3.58
N ARG A 96 -5.93 1.47 3.09
CA ARG A 96 -6.65 1.69 1.83
C ARG A 96 -5.90 1.12 0.63
N ILE A 97 -4.58 1.32 0.56
CA ILE A 97 -3.74 0.81 -0.53
C ILE A 97 -3.68 -0.72 -0.49
N ASN A 98 -3.57 -1.33 0.69
CA ASN A 98 -3.58 -2.79 0.83
C ASN A 98 -4.90 -3.39 0.33
N LYS A 99 -6.04 -2.77 0.66
CA LYS A 99 -7.34 -3.18 0.11
C LYS A 99 -7.43 -3.00 -1.40
N LEU A 100 -6.83 -1.95 -1.94
CA LEU A 100 -6.79 -1.72 -3.38
C LEU A 100 -6.06 -2.88 -4.08
N PHE A 101 -4.94 -3.32 -3.52
CA PHE A 101 -4.18 -4.45 -4.01
C PHE A 101 -4.95 -5.77 -3.91
N GLU A 102 -5.58 -6.06 -2.77
CA GLU A 102 -6.47 -7.22 -2.60
C GLU A 102 -7.62 -7.22 -3.61
N SER A 103 -8.14 -6.04 -3.96
CA SER A 103 -9.24 -5.90 -4.93
C SER A 103 -8.83 -6.06 -6.40
N THR A 104 -7.53 -6.13 -6.70
CA THR A 104 -7.04 -6.23 -8.09
C THR A 104 -7.40 -7.58 -8.71
N ASP A 105 -7.81 -8.56 -7.91
CA ASP A 105 -8.32 -9.87 -8.34
C ASP A 105 -9.72 -9.72 -8.97
N THR A 106 -9.74 -9.17 -10.18
CA THR A 106 -10.97 -8.69 -10.84
C THR A 106 -11.67 -9.77 -11.66
N ALA A 107 -10.97 -10.83 -12.06
CA ALA A 107 -11.56 -11.93 -12.80
C ALA A 107 -11.99 -13.03 -11.84
N LYS A 108 -13.31 -13.19 -11.61
CA LYS A 108 -13.82 -14.37 -10.89
C LYS A 108 -13.24 -15.62 -11.57
N PRO A 109 -12.50 -16.47 -10.84
CA PRO A 109 -11.92 -17.64 -11.44
C PRO A 109 -13.00 -18.58 -11.98
N THR A 110 -12.72 -19.18 -13.13
CA THR A 110 -13.57 -20.23 -13.71
C THR A 110 -13.56 -21.47 -12.82
N ARG A 111 -14.51 -22.37 -13.02
CA ARG A 111 -14.56 -23.64 -12.28
C ARG A 111 -13.23 -24.41 -12.38
N LEU A 112 -12.64 -24.46 -13.58
CA LEU A 112 -11.36 -25.15 -13.82
C LEU A 112 -10.19 -24.49 -13.10
N GLU A 113 -10.16 -23.15 -13.04
CA GLU A 113 -9.11 -22.42 -12.31
C GLU A 113 -9.24 -22.61 -10.80
N LYS A 114 -10.47 -22.69 -10.28
CA LYS A 114 -10.71 -23.04 -8.88
C LYS A 114 -10.26 -24.45 -8.56
N GLU A 115 -10.57 -25.42 -9.44
CA GLU A 115 -10.11 -26.80 -9.31
C GLU A 115 -8.58 -26.91 -9.41
N ALA A 116 -7.94 -26.04 -10.19
CA ALA A 116 -6.49 -25.91 -10.26
C ALA A 116 -5.87 -25.18 -9.04
N GLY A 117 -6.69 -24.70 -8.10
CA GLY A 117 -6.24 -24.13 -6.83
C GLY A 117 -5.91 -22.64 -6.87
N ILE A 118 -6.42 -21.87 -7.84
CA ILE A 118 -6.17 -20.41 -7.93
C ILE A 118 -6.51 -19.65 -6.63
N ASP A 119 -7.52 -20.09 -5.88
CA ASP A 119 -7.93 -19.47 -4.62
C ASP A 119 -6.85 -19.61 -3.50
N THR A 120 -5.88 -20.51 -3.68
CA THR A 120 -4.73 -20.69 -2.77
C THR A 120 -3.57 -19.73 -3.09
N LEU A 121 -3.59 -19.11 -4.26
CA LEU A 121 -2.59 -18.15 -4.71
C LEU A 121 -2.93 -16.75 -4.17
N ARG A 122 -2.88 -16.56 -2.85
CA ARG A 122 -3.03 -15.22 -2.24
C ARG A 122 -1.69 -14.52 -2.20
N PHE A 123 -1.48 -13.65 -3.17
CA PHE A 123 -0.18 -13.02 -3.36
C PHE A 123 0.14 -11.92 -2.34
N GLY A 124 -0.84 -11.19 -1.80
CA GLY A 124 -0.56 -10.07 -0.88
C GLY A 124 0.46 -9.07 -1.48
N LEU A 125 1.07 -8.22 -0.66
CA LEU A 125 2.10 -7.27 -1.13
C LEU A 125 3.34 -7.97 -1.75
N PHE A 126 3.82 -9.04 -1.11
CA PHE A 126 5.01 -9.76 -1.57
C PHE A 126 4.81 -10.50 -2.89
N GLY A 127 3.69 -11.16 -3.09
CA GLY A 127 3.43 -11.87 -4.34
C GLY A 127 3.20 -10.92 -5.51
N MET A 128 2.75 -9.69 -5.27
CA MET A 128 2.74 -8.67 -6.34
C MET A 128 4.13 -8.14 -6.66
N LEU A 129 5.00 -8.02 -5.65
CA LEU A 129 6.42 -7.70 -5.86
C LEU A 129 7.07 -8.78 -6.74
N ASP A 130 6.88 -10.04 -6.39
CA ASP A 130 7.39 -11.21 -7.13
C ASP A 130 6.85 -11.26 -8.55
N TRP A 131 5.52 -11.13 -8.71
CA TRP A 131 4.87 -11.05 -10.02
C TRP A 131 5.47 -9.94 -10.89
N TYR A 132 5.69 -8.75 -10.33
CA TYR A 132 6.23 -7.63 -11.08
C TYR A 132 7.70 -7.86 -11.47
N ALA A 133 8.49 -8.49 -10.59
CA ALA A 133 9.87 -8.88 -10.87
C ALA A 133 9.93 -9.83 -12.09
N VAL A 134 9.11 -10.89 -12.07
CA VAL A 134 9.00 -11.85 -13.17
C VAL A 134 8.52 -11.17 -14.45
N ARG A 135 7.48 -10.33 -14.37
CA ARG A 135 6.93 -9.59 -15.51
C ARG A 135 7.96 -8.73 -16.22
N MET A 136 8.84 -8.08 -15.46
CA MET A 136 9.85 -7.16 -16.00
C MET A 136 11.17 -7.85 -16.35
N GLY A 137 11.32 -9.16 -16.06
CA GLY A 137 12.57 -9.88 -16.22
C GLY A 137 13.66 -9.39 -15.26
N ILE A 138 13.28 -8.86 -14.10
CA ILE A 138 14.21 -8.34 -13.09
C ILE A 138 14.59 -9.49 -12.16
N SER A 139 15.86 -9.87 -12.15
CA SER A 139 16.39 -10.89 -11.23
C SER A 139 16.80 -10.31 -9.87
N ASP A 140 17.07 -9.01 -9.82
CA ASP A 140 17.48 -8.31 -8.61
C ASP A 140 16.27 -7.63 -7.95
N HIS A 141 15.77 -8.25 -6.88
CA HIS A 141 14.58 -7.77 -6.16
C HIS A 141 14.75 -6.36 -5.57
N ASP A 142 15.97 -5.90 -5.31
CA ASP A 142 16.22 -4.55 -4.77
C ASP A 142 15.81 -3.45 -5.75
N GLN A 143 15.86 -3.74 -7.05
CA GLN A 143 15.38 -2.81 -8.07
C GLN A 143 13.86 -2.68 -8.04
N VAL A 144 13.16 -3.77 -7.74
CA VAL A 144 11.71 -3.77 -7.62
C VAL A 144 11.28 -3.01 -6.37
N LEU A 145 11.97 -3.20 -5.23
CA LEU A 145 11.67 -2.51 -3.97
C LEU A 145 11.69 -0.97 -4.08
N LYS A 146 12.47 -0.43 -5.01
CA LYS A 146 12.57 1.01 -5.29
C LYS A 146 11.50 1.54 -6.23
N THR A 147 10.71 0.66 -6.85
CA THR A 147 9.67 1.05 -7.80
C THR A 147 8.44 1.62 -7.07
N PRO A 148 7.85 2.74 -7.53
CA PRO A 148 6.63 3.27 -6.96
C PRO A 148 5.50 2.23 -6.98
N TRP A 149 4.83 2.01 -5.85
CA TRP A 149 3.80 0.96 -5.73
C TRP A 149 2.65 1.17 -6.74
N LEU A 150 2.31 2.43 -7.04
CA LEU A 150 1.23 2.74 -7.99
C LEU A 150 1.55 2.22 -9.40
N ARG A 151 2.82 2.22 -9.80
CA ARG A 151 3.23 1.67 -11.10
C ARG A 151 2.99 0.17 -11.14
N ILE A 152 3.39 -0.54 -10.10
CA ILE A 152 3.19 -1.99 -9.97
C ILE A 152 1.69 -2.31 -10.04
N TYR A 153 0.88 -1.58 -9.25
CA TYR A 153 -0.57 -1.71 -9.25
C TYR A 153 -1.17 -1.51 -10.66
N LYS A 154 -0.77 -0.45 -11.38
CA LYS A 154 -1.29 -0.17 -12.71
C LYS A 154 -0.91 -1.22 -13.74
N CYS A 155 0.29 -1.78 -13.66
CA CYS A 155 0.67 -2.91 -14.51
C CYS A 155 -0.25 -4.10 -14.25
N MET A 156 -0.51 -4.44 -12.99
CA MET A 156 -1.38 -5.56 -12.62
C MET A 156 -2.82 -5.32 -13.10
N GLU A 157 -3.36 -4.12 -12.87
CA GLU A 157 -4.69 -3.73 -13.33
C GLU A 157 -4.83 -3.91 -14.85
N MET A 158 -3.82 -3.51 -15.61
CA MET A 158 -3.82 -3.59 -17.07
C MET A 158 -3.75 -5.04 -17.56
N ASP A 159 -2.90 -5.87 -16.95
CA ASP A 159 -2.75 -7.28 -17.30
C ASP A 159 -4.03 -8.07 -16.96
N ASN A 160 -4.69 -7.75 -15.85
CA ASN A 160 -5.99 -8.34 -15.50
C ASN A 160 -7.10 -7.95 -16.49
N LYS A 161 -7.18 -6.67 -16.89
CA LYS A 161 -8.12 -6.22 -17.93
C LYS A 161 -7.87 -6.93 -19.26
N ARG A 162 -6.60 -7.11 -19.63
CA ARG A 162 -6.21 -7.84 -20.84
C ARG A 162 -6.62 -9.31 -20.79
N SER A 163 -6.37 -10.00 -19.68
CA SER A 163 -6.79 -11.39 -19.47
C SER A 163 -8.31 -11.57 -19.62
N VAL A 164 -9.10 -10.66 -19.04
CA VAL A 164 -10.56 -10.66 -19.19
C VAL A 164 -10.97 -10.48 -20.66
N TYR A 165 -10.36 -9.53 -21.36
CA TYR A 165 -10.61 -9.30 -22.79
C TYR A 165 -10.29 -10.55 -23.62
N GLU A 166 -9.12 -11.16 -23.44
CA GLU A 166 -8.68 -12.35 -24.18
C GLU A 166 -9.63 -13.53 -23.94
N ARG A 167 -10.06 -13.76 -22.69
CA ARG A 167 -11.06 -14.77 -22.34
C ARG A 167 -12.39 -14.52 -23.05
N ASN A 168 -12.86 -13.28 -23.09
CA ASN A 168 -14.11 -12.93 -23.76
C ASN A 168 -14.01 -13.12 -25.28
N LEU A 169 -12.89 -12.73 -25.88
CA LEU A 169 -12.62 -12.92 -27.31
C LEU A 169 -12.64 -14.41 -27.68
N GLN A 170 -11.96 -15.26 -26.91
CA GLN A 170 -11.96 -16.72 -27.14
C GLN A 170 -13.36 -17.33 -27.09
N LYS A 171 -14.21 -16.89 -26.14
CA LYS A 171 -15.61 -17.34 -26.05
C LYS A 171 -16.40 -16.98 -27.30
N LEU A 172 -16.29 -15.73 -27.75
CA LEU A 172 -16.99 -15.26 -28.95
C LEU A 172 -16.54 -16.00 -30.21
N GLN A 173 -15.23 -16.23 -30.37
CA GLN A 173 -14.67 -17.01 -31.48
C GLN A 173 -15.17 -18.46 -31.48
N ALA A 174 -15.24 -19.10 -30.30
CA ALA A 174 -15.76 -20.45 -30.17
C ALA A 174 -17.26 -20.55 -30.50
N GLU A 175 -18.05 -19.54 -30.12
CA GLU A 175 -19.47 -19.46 -30.49
C GLU A 175 -19.67 -19.25 -31.99
N GLU A 176 -18.87 -18.40 -32.62
CA GLU A 176 -18.92 -18.16 -34.06
C GLU A 176 -18.57 -19.42 -34.86
N MET A 177 -17.52 -20.15 -34.46
CA MET A 177 -17.15 -21.43 -35.09
C MET A 177 -18.29 -22.46 -34.99
N LYS A 178 -18.93 -22.58 -33.83
CA LYS A 178 -20.09 -23.49 -33.64
C LYS A 178 -21.29 -23.10 -34.50
N ARG A 179 -21.49 -21.81 -34.78
CA ARG A 179 -22.57 -21.33 -35.67
C ARG A 179 -22.26 -21.64 -37.13
N LYS A 180 -21.01 -21.51 -37.57
CA LYS A 180 -20.58 -21.83 -38.94
C LYS A 180 -20.55 -23.33 -39.24
N SER A 181 -20.42 -24.18 -38.21
CA SER A 181 -20.43 -25.64 -38.33
C SER A 181 -21.82 -26.27 -38.23
N ARG A 182 -22.89 -25.48 -38.16
CA ARG A 182 -24.29 -25.91 -38.18
C ARG A 182 -24.92 -25.53 -39.50
#